data_AF-A0A4R4YF35-F1
#
_entry.id   AF-A0A4R4YF35-F1
#
_cell.length_a   1.000
_cell.length_b   1.000
_cell.length_c   1.000
_cell.angle_alpha   90.00
_cell.angle_beta   90.00
_cell.angle_gamma   90.00
#
_symmetry.space_group_name_H-M   'P 1'
#
loop_
_entity.id
_entity.type
_entity.pdbx_description
1 polymer ?
#
loop_
_entity_poly.entity_id
_entity_poly.type
_entity_poly.pdbx_seq_one_letter_code
_entity_poly.pdbx_strand_id
1 'polypeptide(L)'
;MESLTERVAAVKARARGRVEEWRVRRPSVDHLIRTVRRYQLQSGDRLAGAVTYFAFLSFFPLLALSYAVLGYVVAASEETREALQRAVAERLPGIASQLDLAAIAGTKATAGIIGLLGLLYAGLGALDALRGALRQMAMDTTPQANFFVGKLRDLASIVMLGVTLIASVGVAGLATAATDRVLHFLFGGDSVLAALGLRAAGMAASVAADWLMFLILLGWV
;
A
#
# COMPACT_ATOMS: atom_id res chain seq x y z
N MET A 1 30.75 41.13 -29.21
CA MET A 1 29.68 40.12 -29.17
C MET A 1 29.96 39.25 -27.96
N GLU A 2 29.24 39.44 -26.87
CA GLU A 2 29.43 38.70 -25.61
C GLU A 2 29.20 37.21 -25.90
N SER A 3 30.17 36.37 -25.52
CA SER A 3 30.12 34.94 -25.84
C SER A 3 28.92 34.29 -25.15
N LEU A 4 28.26 33.32 -25.80
CA LEU A 4 27.11 32.60 -25.20
C LEU A 4 27.43 32.05 -23.80
N THR A 5 28.69 31.70 -23.55
CA THR A 5 29.24 31.25 -22.27
C THR A 5 29.19 32.32 -21.17
N GLU A 6 29.48 33.59 -21.48
CA GLU A 6 29.40 34.69 -20.52
C GLU A 6 27.94 35.00 -20.13
N ARG A 7 27.03 34.97 -21.11
CA ARG A 7 25.60 35.19 -20.86
C ARG A 7 24.99 34.08 -19.99
N VAL A 8 25.37 32.82 -20.24
CA VAL A 8 24.95 31.67 -19.42
C VAL A 8 25.52 31.77 -18.00
N ALA A 9 26.80 32.15 -17.86
CA ALA A 9 27.43 32.32 -16.56
C ALA A 9 26.76 33.43 -15.72
N ALA A 10 26.46 34.57 -16.34
CA ALA A 10 25.79 35.69 -15.69
C ALA A 10 24.37 35.31 -15.22
N VAL A 11 23.60 34.59 -16.05
CA VAL A 11 22.26 34.09 -15.68
C VAL A 11 22.34 33.09 -14.52
N LYS A 12 23.31 32.17 -14.54
CA LYS A 12 23.54 31.19 -13.46
C LYS A 12 23.92 31.88 -12.14
N ALA A 13 24.76 32.91 -12.19
CA ALA A 13 25.13 33.70 -11.02
C ALA A 13 23.94 34.46 -10.42
N ARG A 14 23.12 35.10 -11.26
CA ARG A 14 21.90 35.82 -10.84
C ARG A 14 20.84 34.89 -10.25
N ALA A 15 20.70 33.69 -10.82
CA ALA A 15 19.82 32.66 -10.31
C ALA A 15 20.30 32.15 -8.94
N ARG A 16 21.61 31.92 -8.77
CA ARG A 16 22.22 31.49 -7.51
C ARG A 16 22.02 32.54 -6.40
N GLY A 17 22.25 33.82 -6.69
CA GLY A 17 22.04 34.91 -5.73
C GLY A 17 20.59 35.03 -5.28
N ARG A 18 19.62 34.92 -6.20
CA ARG A 18 18.19 34.86 -5.83
C ARG A 18 17.86 33.66 -4.97
N VAL A 19 18.39 32.47 -5.29
CA VAL A 19 18.15 31.27 -4.46
C VAL A 19 18.75 31.44 -3.06
N GLU A 20 19.92 32.05 -2.93
CA GLU A 20 20.54 32.33 -1.63
C GLU A 20 19.72 33.35 -0.80
N GLU A 21 19.22 34.42 -1.42
CA GLU A 21 18.29 35.35 -0.77
C GLU A 21 16.99 34.67 -0.30
N TRP A 22 16.43 33.77 -1.11
CA TRP A 22 15.22 33.02 -0.78
C TRP A 22 15.45 32.00 0.33
N ARG A 23 16.64 31.38 0.38
CA ARG A 23 17.06 30.47 1.46
C ARG A 23 17.17 31.21 2.79
N VAL A 24 17.71 32.43 2.81
CA VAL A 24 17.82 33.24 4.03
C VAL A 24 16.44 33.75 4.49
N ARG A 25 15.57 34.15 3.55
CA ARG A 25 14.24 34.69 3.87
C ARG A 25 13.20 33.65 4.28
N ARG A 26 13.32 32.39 3.81
CA ARG A 26 12.35 31.32 4.09
C ARG A 26 13.06 30.04 4.57
N PRO A 27 13.05 29.75 5.88
CA PRO A 27 13.65 28.54 6.44
C PRO A 27 13.11 27.25 5.80
N SER A 28 11.84 27.21 5.41
CA SER A 28 11.21 26.08 4.73
C SER A 28 11.85 25.77 3.36
N VAL A 29 12.23 26.82 2.61
CA VAL A 29 12.89 26.69 1.30
C VAL A 29 14.31 26.18 1.47
N ASP A 30 15.04 26.68 2.48
CA ASP A 30 16.37 26.16 2.80
C ASP A 30 16.30 24.69 3.23
N HIS A 31 15.32 24.32 4.06
CA HIS A 31 15.12 22.93 4.47
C HIS A 31 14.82 22.03 3.27
N LEU A 32 13.90 22.41 2.38
CA LEU A 32 13.58 21.65 1.17
C LEU A 32 14.83 21.45 0.28
N ILE A 33 15.62 22.50 0.05
CA ILE A 33 16.84 22.42 -0.75
C ILE A 33 17.87 21.49 -0.10
N ARG A 34 18.02 21.54 1.23
CA ARG A 34 18.90 20.61 1.97
C ARG A 34 18.41 19.17 1.84
N THR A 35 17.11 18.93 1.90
CA THR A 35 16.52 17.60 1.72
C THR A 35 16.78 17.04 0.33
N VAL A 36 16.52 17.83 -0.72
CA VAL A 36 16.78 17.40 -2.12
C VAL A 36 18.26 17.15 -2.34
N ARG A 37 19.14 18.02 -1.82
CA ARG A 37 20.59 17.81 -1.90
C ARG A 37 21.02 16.54 -1.18
N ARG A 38 20.49 16.29 0.02
CA ARG A 38 20.77 15.06 0.77
C ARG A 38 20.31 13.82 0.00
N TYR A 39 19.11 13.87 -0.58
CA TYR A 39 18.56 12.80 -1.40
C TYR A 39 19.51 12.47 -2.57
N GLN A 40 19.98 13.47 -3.30
CA GLN A 40 20.93 13.26 -4.40
C GLN A 40 22.29 12.72 -3.91
N LEU A 41 22.83 13.28 -2.82
CA LEU A 41 24.11 12.82 -2.24
C LEU A 41 24.07 11.35 -1.80
N GLN A 42 22.92 10.87 -1.31
CA GLN A 42 22.73 9.49 -0.86
C GLN A 42 22.26 8.54 -1.98
N SER A 43 22.32 8.95 -3.25
CA SER A 43 21.80 8.16 -4.38
C SER A 43 20.33 7.76 -4.19
N GLY A 44 19.50 8.71 -3.72
CA GLY A 44 18.10 8.50 -3.36
C GLY A 44 17.27 7.86 -4.46
N ASP A 45 17.54 8.17 -5.73
CA ASP A 45 16.85 7.55 -6.88
C ASP A 45 17.07 6.03 -6.91
N ARG A 46 18.30 5.58 -6.62
CA ARG A 46 18.65 4.15 -6.57
C ARG A 46 17.99 3.45 -5.38
N LEU A 47 17.91 4.14 -4.24
CA LEU A 47 17.24 3.63 -3.04
C LEU A 47 15.73 3.49 -3.26
N ALA A 48 15.10 4.53 -3.80
CA ALA A 48 13.70 4.50 -4.19
C ALA A 48 13.43 3.40 -5.22
N GLY A 49 14.31 3.28 -6.23
CA GLY A 49 14.25 2.22 -7.23
C GLY A 49 14.21 0.82 -6.64
N ALA A 50 15.09 0.53 -5.67
CA ALA A 50 15.11 -0.76 -4.99
C ALA A 50 13.80 -1.06 -4.24
N VAL A 51 13.24 -0.08 -3.52
CA VAL A 51 11.95 -0.23 -2.83
C VAL A 51 10.82 -0.48 -3.83
N THR A 52 10.74 0.32 -4.90
CA THR A 52 9.69 0.18 -5.91
C THR A 52 9.79 -1.13 -6.68
N TYR A 53 11.00 -1.63 -6.92
CA TYR A 53 11.21 -2.92 -7.57
C TYR A 53 10.57 -4.05 -6.76
N PHE A 54 10.87 -4.13 -5.47
CA PHE A 54 10.29 -5.17 -4.60
C PHE A 54 8.80 -4.98 -4.35
N ALA A 55 8.32 -3.74 -4.23
CA ALA A 55 6.90 -3.44 -4.10
C ALA A 55 6.11 -3.81 -5.36
N PHE A 56 6.67 -3.56 -6.55
CA PHE A 56 6.05 -3.99 -7.81
C PHE A 56 6.13 -5.51 -7.96
N LEU A 57 7.26 -6.12 -7.60
CA LEU A 57 7.43 -7.57 -7.62
C LEU A 57 6.41 -8.29 -6.73
N SER A 58 6.04 -7.71 -5.58
CA SER A 58 5.07 -8.30 -4.66
C SER A 58 3.63 -8.29 -5.18
N PHE A 59 3.34 -7.51 -6.23
CA PHE A 59 2.02 -7.46 -6.86
C PHE A 59 1.63 -8.82 -7.47
N PHE A 60 2.53 -9.50 -8.19
CA PHE A 60 2.21 -10.79 -8.80
C PHE A 60 1.92 -11.90 -7.78
N PRO A 61 2.73 -12.07 -6.71
CA PRO A 61 2.39 -12.99 -5.64
C PRO A 61 1.09 -12.64 -4.90
N LEU A 62 0.79 -11.35 -4.70
CA LEU A 62 -0.50 -10.93 -4.15
C LEU A 62 -1.66 -11.35 -5.04
N LEU A 63 -1.56 -11.17 -6.36
CA LEU A 63 -2.58 -11.65 -7.30
C LEU A 63 -2.75 -13.17 -7.23
N ALA A 64 -1.64 -13.92 -7.15
CA ALA A 64 -1.69 -15.37 -7.02
C ALA A 64 -2.36 -15.81 -5.70
N LEU A 65 -2.11 -15.10 -4.60
CA LEU A 65 -2.79 -15.32 -3.33
C LEU A 65 -4.28 -14.96 -3.41
N SER A 66 -4.64 -13.83 -4.04
CA SER A 66 -6.04 -13.46 -4.25
C SER A 66 -6.77 -14.52 -5.09
N TYR A 67 -6.13 -15.02 -6.14
CA TYR A 67 -6.65 -16.14 -6.94
C TYR A 67 -6.85 -17.40 -6.10
N ALA A 68 -5.87 -17.75 -5.26
CA ALA A 68 -5.97 -18.89 -4.35
C ALA A 68 -7.14 -18.74 -3.37
N VAL A 69 -7.28 -17.58 -2.74
CA VAL A 69 -8.38 -17.25 -1.83
C VAL A 69 -9.73 -17.41 -2.55
N LEU A 70 -9.87 -16.86 -3.77
CA LEU A 70 -11.07 -17.06 -4.58
C LEU A 70 -11.34 -18.54 -4.85
N GLY A 71 -10.32 -19.33 -5.17
CA GLY A 71 -10.46 -20.77 -5.37
C GLY A 71 -10.91 -21.52 -4.11
N TYR A 72 -10.46 -21.11 -2.92
CA TYR A 72 -10.95 -21.66 -1.64
C TYR A 72 -12.41 -21.26 -1.37
N VAL A 73 -12.77 -20.01 -1.66
CA VAL A 73 -14.14 -19.50 -1.50
C VAL A 73 -15.12 -20.23 -2.44
N VAL A 74 -14.75 -20.39 -3.71
CA VAL A 74 -15.56 -21.11 -4.71
C VAL A 74 -15.68 -22.60 -4.39
N ALA A 75 -14.65 -23.20 -3.79
CA ALA A 75 -14.68 -24.61 -3.38
C ALA A 75 -15.48 -24.86 -2.10
N ALA A 76 -15.89 -23.80 -1.37
CA ALA A 76 -16.55 -23.94 -0.07
C ALA A 76 -18.02 -24.37 -0.19
N SER A 77 -18.77 -23.84 -1.17
CA SER A 77 -20.16 -24.25 -1.43
C SER A 77 -20.60 -23.96 -2.86
N GLU A 78 -21.54 -24.77 -3.38
CA GLU A 78 -22.13 -24.57 -4.71
C GLU A 78 -22.92 -23.25 -4.78
N GLU A 79 -23.58 -22.86 -3.68
CA GLU A 79 -24.27 -21.56 -3.57
C GLU A 79 -23.30 -20.38 -3.76
N THR A 80 -22.10 -20.45 -3.17
CA THR A 80 -21.07 -19.40 -3.32
C THR A 80 -20.55 -19.34 -4.75
N ARG A 81 -20.39 -20.50 -5.40
CA ARG A 81 -19.98 -20.59 -6.80
C ARG A 81 -21.02 -19.95 -7.71
N GLU A 82 -22.30 -20.28 -7.55
CA GLU A 82 -23.37 -19.69 -8.34
C GLU A 82 -23.49 -18.18 -8.12
N ALA A 83 -23.41 -17.73 -6.86
CA ALA A 83 -23.45 -16.31 -6.52
C ALA A 83 -22.29 -15.54 -7.19
N LEU A 84 -21.08 -16.10 -7.16
CA LEU A 84 -19.92 -15.49 -7.82
C LEU A 84 -20.10 -15.48 -9.34
N GLN A 85 -20.60 -16.56 -9.93
CA GLN A 85 -20.84 -16.63 -11.38
C GLN A 85 -21.87 -15.59 -11.84
N ARG A 86 -22.96 -15.40 -11.08
CA ARG A 86 -23.95 -14.33 -11.35
C ARG A 86 -23.31 -12.95 -11.22
N ALA A 87 -22.55 -12.69 -10.15
CA ALA A 87 -21.88 -11.41 -9.94
C ALA A 87 -20.89 -11.08 -11.08
N VAL A 88 -20.12 -12.07 -11.55
CA VAL A 88 -19.20 -11.89 -12.67
C VAL A 88 -19.97 -11.68 -13.98
N ALA A 89 -21.06 -12.41 -14.23
CA ALA A 89 -21.90 -12.22 -15.41
C ALA A 89 -22.53 -10.83 -15.47
N GLU A 90 -22.98 -10.28 -14.34
CA GLU A 90 -23.57 -8.94 -14.26
C GLU A 90 -22.54 -7.82 -14.48
N ARG A 91 -21.34 -7.95 -13.89
CA ARG A 91 -20.33 -6.88 -13.91
C ARG A 91 -19.38 -6.98 -15.10
N LEU A 92 -19.14 -8.19 -15.61
CA LEU A 92 -18.14 -8.51 -16.64
C LEU A 92 -18.72 -9.56 -17.61
N PRO A 93 -19.79 -9.24 -18.35
CA PRO A 93 -20.51 -10.22 -19.19
C PRO A 93 -19.62 -10.87 -20.26
N GLY A 94 -18.57 -10.17 -20.74
CA GLY A 94 -17.63 -10.71 -21.71
C GLY A 94 -16.59 -11.70 -21.15
N ILE A 95 -16.39 -11.74 -19.83
CA ILE A 95 -15.38 -12.57 -19.16
C ILE A 95 -16.03 -13.77 -18.46
N ALA A 96 -17.29 -13.66 -18.06
CA ALA A 96 -18.00 -14.68 -17.29
C ALA A 96 -18.05 -16.06 -17.98
N SER A 97 -18.19 -16.11 -19.30
CA SER A 97 -18.22 -17.36 -20.08
C SER A 97 -16.84 -18.00 -20.26
N GLN A 98 -15.76 -17.26 -20.02
CA GLN A 98 -14.38 -17.73 -20.12
C GLN A 98 -13.80 -18.13 -18.75
N LEU A 99 -14.52 -17.85 -17.67
CA LEU A 99 -14.04 -18.06 -16.31
C LEU A 99 -14.33 -19.51 -15.84
N ASP A 100 -13.32 -20.37 -15.88
CA ASP A 100 -13.43 -21.73 -15.37
C ASP A 100 -13.26 -21.78 -13.84
N LEU A 101 -14.37 -21.62 -13.13
CA LEU A 101 -14.44 -21.70 -11.66
C LEU A 101 -13.97 -23.06 -11.10
N ALA A 102 -14.05 -24.14 -11.88
CA ALA A 102 -13.56 -25.45 -11.47
C ALA A 102 -12.03 -25.53 -11.54
N ALA A 103 -11.42 -24.98 -12.59
CA ALA A 103 -9.96 -24.86 -12.69
C ALA A 103 -9.38 -23.96 -11.58
N ILE A 104 -10.07 -22.87 -11.23
CA ILE A 104 -9.68 -21.98 -10.11
C ILE A 104 -9.71 -22.75 -8.79
N ALA A 105 -10.76 -23.52 -8.53
CA ALA A 105 -10.85 -24.35 -7.34
C ALA A 105 -9.80 -25.49 -7.33
N GLY A 106 -9.42 -26.03 -8.49
CA GLY A 106 -8.44 -27.10 -8.61
C GLY A 106 -7.00 -26.66 -8.38
N THR A 107 -6.64 -25.44 -8.79
CA THR A 107 -5.25 -24.92 -8.72
C THR A 107 -4.97 -24.00 -7.53
N LYS A 108 -5.97 -23.76 -6.67
CA LYS A 108 -5.91 -22.88 -5.50
C LYS A 108 -4.71 -23.11 -4.59
N ALA A 109 -4.37 -24.37 -4.30
CA ALA A 109 -3.28 -24.70 -3.38
C ALA A 109 -1.91 -24.32 -3.98
N THR A 110 -1.69 -24.65 -5.26
CA THR A 110 -0.46 -24.31 -5.98
C THR A 110 -0.29 -22.80 -6.11
N ALA A 111 -1.35 -22.10 -6.53
CA ALA A 111 -1.34 -20.64 -6.60
C ALA A 111 -1.08 -20.00 -5.22
N GLY A 112 -1.67 -20.57 -4.16
CA GLY A 112 -1.50 -20.10 -2.80
C GLY A 112 -0.08 -20.27 -2.29
N ILE A 113 0.55 -21.43 -2.53
CA ILE A 113 1.94 -21.69 -2.12
C ILE A 113 2.91 -20.79 -2.90
N ILE A 114 2.77 -20.71 -4.22
CA ILE A 114 3.64 -19.86 -5.06
C ILE A 114 3.47 -18.39 -4.67
N GLY A 115 2.22 -17.95 -4.49
CA GLY A 115 1.90 -16.60 -4.05
C GLY A 115 2.44 -16.29 -2.66
N LEU A 116 2.33 -17.22 -1.71
CA LEU A 116 2.85 -17.02 -0.35
C LEU A 116 4.38 -16.92 -0.32
N LEU A 117 5.07 -17.84 -1.00
CA LEU A 117 6.54 -17.83 -1.05
C LEU A 117 7.06 -16.60 -1.81
N GLY A 118 6.43 -16.27 -2.94
CA GLY A 118 6.75 -15.07 -3.72
C GLY A 118 6.51 -13.79 -2.93
N LEU A 119 5.40 -13.71 -2.19
CA LEU A 119 5.06 -12.55 -1.38
C LEU A 119 6.03 -12.41 -0.22
N LEU A 120 6.41 -13.51 0.42
CA LEU A 120 7.38 -13.51 1.49
C LEU A 120 8.75 -13.02 0.99
N TYR A 121 9.19 -13.49 -0.17
CA TYR A 121 10.43 -13.03 -0.81
C TYR A 121 10.38 -11.54 -1.16
N ALA A 122 9.35 -11.12 -1.91
CA ALA A 122 9.24 -9.75 -2.38
C ALA A 122 8.96 -8.76 -1.23
N GLY A 123 8.11 -9.14 -0.27
CA GLY A 123 7.77 -8.35 0.91
C GLY A 123 8.96 -8.16 1.85
N LEU A 124 9.75 -9.21 2.11
CA LEU A 124 10.98 -9.08 2.90
C LEU A 124 12.01 -8.21 2.18
N GLY A 125 12.15 -8.36 0.87
CA GLY A 125 13.00 -7.49 0.06
C GLY A 125 12.56 -6.02 0.11
N ALA A 126 11.24 -5.76 0.07
CA ALA A 126 10.70 -4.40 0.13
C ALA A 126 10.98 -3.74 1.48
N LEU A 127 10.74 -4.43 2.59
CA LEU A 127 11.03 -3.90 3.92
C LEU A 127 12.52 -3.72 4.17
N ASP A 128 13.36 -4.65 3.73
CA ASP A 128 14.81 -4.52 3.86
C ASP A 128 15.33 -3.33 3.05
N ALA A 129 14.89 -3.20 1.79
CA ALA A 129 15.22 -2.05 0.94
C ALA A 129 14.73 -0.73 1.54
N LEU A 130 13.51 -0.69 2.10
CA LEU A 130 12.95 0.50 2.73
C LEU A 130 13.73 0.88 3.98
N ARG A 131 13.99 -0.09 4.87
CA ARG A 131 14.79 0.12 6.08
C ARG A 131 16.20 0.60 5.74
N GLY A 132 16.83 -0.02 4.74
CA GLY A 132 18.14 0.38 4.23
C GLY A 132 18.13 1.80 3.69
N ALA A 133 17.13 2.15 2.88
CA ALA A 133 16.95 3.49 2.34
C ALA A 133 16.74 4.55 3.42
N LEU A 134 15.89 4.26 4.41
CA LEU A 134 15.62 5.18 5.53
C LEU A 134 16.85 5.39 6.41
N ARG A 135 17.57 4.32 6.76
CA ARG A 135 18.83 4.42 7.52
C ARG A 135 19.88 5.23 6.78
N GLN A 136 20.05 4.96 5.48
CA GLN A 136 21.00 5.70 4.66
C GLN A 136 20.62 7.19 4.52
N MET A 137 19.33 7.49 4.36
CA MET A 137 18.84 8.88 4.30
C MET A 137 18.96 9.60 5.65
N ALA A 138 18.76 8.87 6.76
CA ALA A 138 18.95 9.37 8.12
C ALA A 138 20.42 9.57 8.49
N MET A 139 21.37 9.06 7.67
CA MET A 139 22.80 9.01 8.00
C MET A 139 23.04 8.29 9.34
N ASP A 140 22.21 7.29 9.60
CA ASP A 140 22.27 6.52 10.83
C ASP A 140 23.54 5.66 10.84
N THR A 141 24.39 5.87 11.86
CA THR A 141 25.65 5.15 12.05
C THR A 141 25.53 4.02 13.07
N THR A 142 24.32 3.72 13.56
CA THR A 142 24.11 2.63 14.50
C THR A 142 24.49 1.29 13.86
N PRO A 143 25.14 0.37 14.62
CA PRO A 143 25.47 -0.95 14.11
C PRO A 143 24.22 -1.66 13.58
N GLN A 144 24.37 -2.38 12.47
CA GLN A 144 23.27 -3.19 11.97
C GLN A 144 22.92 -4.27 13.00
N ALA A 145 21.63 -4.43 13.28
CA ALA A 145 21.17 -5.55 14.08
C ALA A 145 21.57 -6.87 13.41
N ASN A 146 21.74 -7.93 14.19
CA ASN A 146 22.01 -9.27 13.67
C ASN A 146 21.05 -9.60 12.52
N PHE A 147 21.58 -10.11 11.40
CA PHE A 147 20.81 -10.39 10.18
C PHE A 147 19.50 -11.13 10.44
N PHE A 148 19.54 -12.15 11.31
CA PHE A 148 18.38 -12.94 11.71
C PHE A 148 17.33 -12.12 12.48
N VAL A 149 17.76 -11.28 13.42
CA VAL A 149 16.87 -10.44 14.22
C VAL A 149 16.21 -9.38 13.33
N GLY A 150 16.98 -8.77 12.43
CA GLY A 150 16.47 -7.82 11.44
C GLY A 150 15.39 -8.45 10.56
N LYS A 151 15.64 -9.66 10.05
CA LYS A 151 14.71 -10.36 9.15
C LYS A 151 13.46 -10.89 9.86
N LEU A 152 13.59 -11.29 11.13
CA LEU A 152 12.44 -11.68 11.95
C LEU A 152 11.53 -10.48 12.24
N ARG A 153 12.11 -9.30 12.51
CA ARG A 153 11.34 -8.06 12.67
C ARG A 153 10.65 -7.64 11.38
N ASP A 154 11.33 -7.77 10.24
CA ASP A 154 10.72 -7.49 8.93
C ASP A 154 9.57 -8.47 8.66
N LEU A 155 9.74 -9.77 8.94
CA LEU A 155 8.69 -10.76 8.82
C LEU A 155 7.48 -10.42 9.71
N ALA A 156 7.72 -10.09 10.97
CA ALA A 156 6.66 -9.71 11.89
C ALA A 156 5.93 -8.45 11.40
N SER A 157 6.65 -7.47 10.86
CA SER A 157 6.05 -6.27 10.27
C SER A 157 5.16 -6.61 9.06
N ILE A 158 5.59 -7.54 8.19
CA ILE A 158 4.77 -8.00 7.05
C ILE A 158 3.50 -8.71 7.53
N VAL A 159 3.63 -9.63 8.49
CA VAL A 159 2.49 -10.36 9.06
C VAL A 159 1.50 -9.38 9.68
N MET A 160 2.00 -8.44 10.46
CA MET A 160 1.18 -7.44 11.12
C MET A 160 0.47 -6.54 10.10
N LEU A 161 1.17 -6.04 9.07
CA LEU A 161 0.55 -5.30 7.97
C LEU A 161 -0.53 -6.12 7.25
N GLY A 162 -0.27 -7.40 7.00
CA GLY A 162 -1.23 -8.31 6.37
C GLY A 162 -2.48 -8.52 7.23
N VAL A 163 -2.32 -8.81 8.52
CA VAL A 163 -3.43 -8.96 9.49
C VAL A 163 -4.24 -7.68 9.56
N THR A 164 -3.57 -6.53 9.59
CA THR A 164 -4.19 -5.21 9.58
C THR A 164 -5.04 -4.99 8.34
N LEU A 165 -4.52 -5.28 7.15
CA LEU A 165 -5.29 -5.15 5.91
C LEU A 165 -6.51 -6.08 5.90
N ILE A 166 -6.36 -7.33 6.34
CA ILE A 166 -7.47 -8.30 6.41
C ILE A 166 -8.52 -7.84 7.42
N ALA A 167 -8.10 -7.39 8.61
CA ALA A 167 -8.98 -6.89 9.64
C ALA A 167 -9.75 -5.64 9.17
N SER A 168 -9.07 -4.72 8.48
CA SER A 168 -9.69 -3.53 7.89
C SER A 168 -10.81 -3.89 6.92
N VAL A 169 -10.54 -4.81 5.98
CA VAL A 169 -11.55 -5.31 5.03
C VAL A 169 -12.70 -6.00 5.77
N GLY A 170 -12.40 -6.79 6.79
CA GLY A 170 -13.42 -7.46 7.62
C GLY A 170 -14.33 -6.47 8.35
N VAL A 171 -13.74 -5.46 8.99
CA VAL A 171 -14.49 -4.38 9.68
C VAL A 171 -15.33 -3.59 8.69
N ALA A 172 -14.78 -3.23 7.52
CA ALA A 172 -15.53 -2.51 6.48
C ALA A 172 -16.71 -3.33 5.95
N GLY A 173 -16.51 -4.64 5.74
CA GLY A 173 -17.58 -5.56 5.33
C GLY A 173 -18.69 -5.69 6.37
N LEU A 174 -18.32 -5.88 7.64
CA LEU A 174 -19.28 -5.94 8.75
C LEU A 174 -20.01 -4.62 8.95
N ALA A 175 -19.31 -3.49 8.85
CA ALA A 175 -19.91 -2.16 8.94
C ALA A 175 -20.94 -1.94 7.82
N THR A 176 -20.64 -2.36 6.59
CA THR A 176 -21.56 -2.28 5.45
C THR A 176 -22.79 -3.15 5.68
N ALA A 177 -22.61 -4.41 6.08
CA ALA A 177 -23.71 -5.34 6.33
C ALA A 177 -24.60 -4.91 7.52
N ALA A 178 -23.99 -4.37 8.59
CA ALA A 178 -24.71 -3.83 9.74
C ALA A 178 -25.51 -2.59 9.37
N THR A 179 -24.92 -1.70 8.56
CA THR A 179 -25.59 -0.50 8.04
C THR A 179 -26.84 -0.85 7.23
N ASP A 180 -26.74 -1.84 6.33
CA ASP A 180 -27.88 -2.28 5.51
C ASP A 180 -28.98 -2.92 6.36
N ARG A 181 -28.65 -3.76 7.37
CA ARG A 181 -29.65 -4.33 8.29
C ARG A 181 -30.35 -3.27 9.14
N VAL A 182 -29.58 -2.33 9.69
CA VAL A 182 -30.12 -1.26 10.56
C VAL A 182 -31.02 -0.32 9.75
N LEU A 183 -30.64 0.00 8.51
CA LEU A 183 -31.46 0.81 7.61
C LEU A 183 -32.78 0.12 7.25
N HIS A 184 -32.74 -1.18 6.94
CA HIS A 184 -33.94 -1.96 6.67
C HIS A 184 -34.86 -2.09 7.89
N PHE A 185 -34.30 -2.21 9.10
CA PHE A 185 -35.08 -2.39 10.33
C PHE A 185 -35.68 -1.09 10.87
N LEU A 186 -34.94 0.02 10.84
CA LEU A 186 -35.37 1.29 11.44
C LEU A 186 -36.16 2.21 10.50
N PHE A 187 -35.87 2.20 9.19
CA PHE A 187 -36.33 3.27 8.29
C PHE A 187 -37.19 2.81 7.12
N GLY A 188 -37.39 1.50 6.90
CA GLY A 188 -38.25 0.99 5.84
C GLY A 188 -37.87 1.37 4.40
N GLY A 189 -36.82 2.18 4.18
CA GLY A 189 -36.28 2.56 2.87
C GLY A 189 -36.13 4.06 2.57
N ASP A 190 -36.76 4.99 3.31
CA ASP A 190 -37.06 6.31 2.70
C ASP A 190 -36.25 7.53 3.16
N SER A 191 -35.42 7.47 4.22
CA SER A 191 -34.63 8.65 4.63
C SER A 191 -33.16 8.60 4.17
N VAL A 192 -32.89 9.27 3.04
CA VAL A 192 -31.55 9.40 2.45
C VAL A 192 -30.55 10.01 3.44
N LEU A 193 -30.99 10.97 4.28
CA LEU A 193 -30.13 11.62 5.27
C LEU A 193 -29.65 10.65 6.37
N ALA A 194 -30.51 9.77 6.87
CA ALA A 194 -30.12 8.80 7.90
C ALA A 194 -29.19 7.72 7.32
N ALA A 195 -29.46 7.29 6.08
CA ALA A 195 -28.57 6.39 5.35
C ALA A 195 -27.18 7.00 5.13
N LEU A 196 -27.13 8.27 4.73
CA LEU A 196 -25.87 8.99 4.55
C LEU A 196 -25.12 9.16 5.88
N GLY A 197 -25.84 9.52 6.95
CA GLY A 197 -25.27 9.70 8.29
C GLY A 197 -24.68 8.40 8.86
N LEU A 198 -25.41 7.28 8.72
CA LEU A 198 -24.95 5.98 9.19
C LEU A 198 -23.76 5.46 8.38
N ARG A 199 -23.77 5.66 7.04
CA ARG A 199 -22.61 5.34 6.18
C ARG A 199 -21.39 6.19 6.51
N ALA A 200 -21.57 7.49 6.73
CA ALA A 200 -20.49 8.38 7.12
C ALA A 200 -19.92 8.01 8.49
N ALA A 201 -20.77 7.66 9.45
CA ALA A 201 -20.33 7.17 10.76
C ALA A 201 -19.58 5.83 10.66
N GLY A 202 -20.06 4.90 9.83
CA GLY A 202 -19.39 3.63 9.56
C GLY A 202 -18.02 3.81 8.90
N MET A 203 -17.91 4.69 7.90
CA MET A 203 -16.64 5.05 7.28
C MET A 203 -15.69 5.75 8.26
N ALA A 204 -16.20 6.66 9.08
CA ALA A 204 -15.38 7.32 10.11
C ALA A 204 -14.87 6.32 11.14
N ALA A 205 -15.69 5.36 11.56
CA ALA A 205 -15.31 4.29 12.47
C ALA A 205 -14.27 3.35 11.84
N SER A 206 -14.40 2.99 10.56
CA SER A 206 -13.41 2.16 9.87
C SER A 206 -12.07 2.90 9.75
N VAL A 207 -12.09 4.16 9.34
CA VAL A 207 -10.88 5.00 9.24
C VAL A 207 -10.21 5.17 10.61
N ALA A 208 -11.00 5.38 11.67
CA ALA A 208 -10.46 5.49 13.03
C ALA A 208 -9.83 4.17 13.50
N ALA A 209 -10.46 3.02 13.20
CA ALA A 209 -9.91 1.71 13.51
C ALA A 209 -8.60 1.45 12.74
N ASP A 210 -8.57 1.77 11.44
CA ASP A 210 -7.36 1.67 10.61
C ASP A 210 -6.25 2.57 11.13
N TRP A 211 -6.58 3.80 11.54
CA TRP A 211 -5.62 4.75 12.06
C TRP A 211 -5.04 4.31 13.42
N LEU A 212 -5.89 3.80 14.31
CA LEU A 212 -5.47 3.29 15.62
C LEU A 212 -4.60 2.03 15.46
N MET A 213 -4.98 1.13 14.55
CA MET A 213 -4.18 -0.03 14.22
C MET A 213 -2.82 0.37 13.63
N PHE A 214 -2.80 1.36 12.72
CA PHE A 214 -1.56 1.92 12.17
C PHE A 214 -0.65 2.54 13.24
N LEU A 215 -1.20 3.25 14.24
CA LEU A 215 -0.42 3.82 15.35
C LEU A 215 0.18 2.74 16.25
N ILE A 216 -0.59 1.70 16.58
CA ILE A 216 -0.09 0.57 17.37
C ILE A 216 1.05 -0.14 16.62
N LEU A 217 0.91 -0.30 15.30
CA LEU A 217 1.94 -0.88 14.44
C LEU A 217 3.22 -0.04 14.37
N LEU A 218 3.10 1.27 14.17
CA LEU A 218 4.25 2.18 14.09
C LEU A 218 4.95 2.36 15.43
N GLY A 219 4.22 2.23 16.54
CA GLY A 219 4.83 2.17 17.86
C GLY A 219 5.68 0.92 18.10
N TRP A 220 5.52 -0.13 17.28
CA TRP A 220 6.19 -1.42 17.43
C TRP A 220 7.45 -1.57 16.55
N VAL A 221 7.58 -0.79 15.47
CA VAL A 221 8.69 -0.86 14.48
C VAL A 221 9.86 0.03 14.85
#